data_AF-A0A5C6XXL5-F1
#
_entry.id   AF-A0A5C6XXL5-F1
#
_cell.length_a   1.000
_cell.length_b   1.000
_cell.length_c   1.000
_cell.angle_alpha   90.00
_cell.angle_beta   90.00
_cell.angle_gamma   90.00
#
_symmetry.space_group_name_H-M   'P 1'
#
loop_
_entity.id
_entity.type
_entity.pdbx_description
1 polymer ?
#
loop_
_entity_poly.entity_id
_entity_poly.type
_entity_poly.pdbx_seq_one_letter_code
_entity_poly.pdbx_strand_id
1 'polypeptide(L)' 'MQEILVYLLLLFAVFFLLKKYVFPSKKKGDCSTGCDCH' A
#
# COMPACT_ATOMS: atom_id res chain seq x y z
N MET A 1 14.49 6.89 -26.87
CA MET A 1 13.74 7.83 -26.01
C MET A 1 12.95 7.03 -24.98
N GLN A 2 13.69 6.44 -24.03
CA GLN A 2 13.19 5.59 -22.93
C GLN A 2 12.65 6.45 -21.77
N GLU A 3 12.39 7.72 -22.04
CA GLU A 3 11.78 8.72 -21.15
C GLU A 3 10.51 8.17 -20.51
N ILE A 4 9.66 7.53 -21.32
CA ILE A 4 8.38 6.94 -20.89
C ILE A 4 8.60 5.86 -19.84
N LEU A 5 9.66 5.04 -19.97
CA LEU A 5 9.98 3.99 -19.02
C LEU A 5 10.44 4.59 -17.68
N VAL A 6 11.23 5.67 -17.74
CA VAL A 6 11.70 6.39 -16.56
C VAL A 6 10.53 7.03 -15.81
N TYR A 7 9.62 7.71 -16.52
CA TYR A 7 8.42 8.30 -15.92
C TYR A 7 7.47 7.24 -15.33
N LEU A 8 7.31 6.08 -15.98
CA LEU A 8 6.53 4.96 -15.44
C LEU A 8 7.13 4.41 -14.15
N LEU A 9 8.44 4.20 -14.10
CA LEU A 9 9.14 3.72 -12.90
C LEU A 9 9.05 4.74 -11.76
N LEU A 10 9.18 6.03 -12.06
CA LEU A 10 9.06 7.12 -11.08
C LEU A 10 7.64 7.17 -10.50
N LEU A 11 6.62 7.15 -11.36
CA LEU A 11 5.22 7.12 -10.92
C LEU A 11 4.91 5.86 -10.10
N PHE A 12 5.44 4.70 -10.51
CA PHE A 12 5.27 3.45 -9.78
C PHE A 12 5.93 3.49 -8.39
N ALA A 13 7.14 4.05 -8.29
CA ALA A 13 7.86 4.20 -7.03
C ALA A 13 7.12 5.15 -6.07
N VAL A 14 6.65 6.30 -6.57
CA VAL A 14 5.86 7.26 -5.78
C VAL A 14 4.53 6.62 -5.35
N PHE A 15 3.83 5.95 -6.27
CA PHE A 15 2.59 5.24 -5.96
C PHE A 15 2.79 4.14 -4.92
N PHE A 16 3.86 3.35 -5.03
CA PHE A 16 4.19 2.28 -4.08
C PHE A 16 4.51 2.85 -2.70
N LEU A 17 5.26 3.96 -2.63
CA LEU A 17 5.56 4.65 -1.37
C LEU A 17 4.29 5.22 -0.73
N LEU A 18 3.44 5.89 -1.49
CA LEU A 18 2.15 6.39 -0.99
C LEU A 18 1.26 5.22 -0.51
N LYS A 19 1.17 4.13 -1.29
CA LYS A 19 0.43 2.93 -0.89
C LYS A 19 1.00 2.29 0.37
N LYS A 20 2.32 2.29 0.56
CA LYS A 20 2.98 1.67 1.72
C LYS A 20 2.87 2.52 2.99
N TYR A 21 3.04 3.83 2.87
CA TYR A 21 3.16 4.75 4.01
C TYR A 21 1.88 5.53 4.32
N VAL A 22 1.07 5.88 3.30
CA VAL A 22 -0.22 6.58 3.48
C VAL A 22 -1.39 5.60 3.56
N PHE A 23 -1.28 4.45 2.88
CA PHE A 23 -2.12 3.28 3.08
C PHE A 23 -1.38 2.18 3.85
N PRO A 24 -0.86 2.41 5.07
CA PRO A 24 -0.49 1.28 5.91
C PRO A 24 -1.80 0.50 6.05
N SER A 25 -1.86 -0.65 5.39
CA SER A 25 -3.03 -1.51 5.41
C SER A 25 -3.31 -1.78 6.87
N LYS A 26 -4.23 -1.00 7.44
CA LYS A 26 -4.95 -1.30 8.66
C LYS A 26 -5.89 -2.44 8.28
N LYS A 27 -5.28 -3.55 7.91
CA LYS A 27 -5.82 -4.90 8.02
C LYS A 27 -4.85 -5.66 8.91
N LYS A 28 -4.53 -5.08 10.07
CA LYS A 28 -4.55 -5.90 11.28
C LYS A 28 -5.99 -6.39 11.33
N GLY A 29 -6.19 -7.70 11.26
CA GLY A 29 -7.50 -8.31 11.08
C GLY A 29 -8.57 -7.59 11.90
N ASP A 30 -9.66 -7.25 11.23
CA ASP A 30 -10.92 -6.96 11.89
C ASP A 30 -11.40 -8.31 12.49
N CYS A 31 -10.78 -8.67 13.61
CA CYS A 31 -11.19 -9.73 14.49
C CYS A 31 -10.89 -9.25 15.92
N SER A 32 -11.63 -8.23 16.36
CA SER A 32 -11.90 -7.96 17.78
C SER A 32 -12.82 -6.75 17.96
N THR A 33 -14.01 -6.82 17.37
CA THR A 33 -15.18 -6.13 17.95
C THR A 33 -16.40 -7.03 17.79
N GLY A 34 -16.28 -8.29 18.24
CA GLY A 34 -17.43 -9.20 18.28
C GLY A 34 -17.30 -10.63 18.83
N CYS A 35 -16.16 -11.34 18.76
CA CYS A 35 -16.18 -12.80 19.02
C CYS A 35 -14.96 -13.34 19.78
N ASP A 36 -15.25 -13.94 20.94
CA ASP A 36 -14.66 -15.16 21.51
C ASP A 36 -13.47 -15.77 20.73
N CYS A 37 -12.25 -15.62 21.26
CA CYS A 37 -11.12 -16.50 20.97
C CYS A 37 -10.30 -16.62 22.26
N HIS A 38 -10.45 -17.79 22.89
CA HIS A 38 -9.92 -18.28 24.17
C HIS A 38 -8.48 -17.85 24.50
#